data_AF-A0A9D7X4A7-F1
#
_entry.id   AF-A0A9D7X4A7-F1
#
_cell.length_a   1.000
_cell.length_b   1.000
_cell.length_c   1.000
_cell.angle_alpha   90.00
_cell.angle_beta   90.00
_cell.angle_gamma   90.00
#
_symmetry.space_group_name_H-M   'P 1'
#
loop_
_entity.id
_entity.type
_entity.pdbx_description
1 polymer ?
#
loop_
_entity_poly.entity_id
_entity_poly.type
_entity_poly.pdbx_seq_one_letter_code
_entity_poly.pdbx_strand_id
1 'polypeptide(L)'
;MRQTLQTIFVLSLIVCVSNTLFPGKIFAQGKNDTIKTENISFHEKVEGFEERLAAGEDKLAKRTKIRLTGYIQAQWVHCENPAIFPNNTFMIRRARFKVKYQPVEGVIFVLQPNFSTTGIVIRDAYVELHD
;
A
#
# COMPACT_ATOMS: atom_id res chain seq x y z
N MET A 1 -65.05 -53.62 -14.81
CA MET A 1 -63.76 -53.08 -15.32
C MET A 1 -63.86 -51.82 -16.17
N ARG A 2 -65.04 -51.21 -16.40
CA ARG A 2 -65.16 -50.00 -17.25
C ARG A 2 -65.07 -48.67 -16.49
N GLN A 3 -65.46 -48.64 -15.20
CA GLN A 3 -65.41 -47.41 -14.38
C GLN A 3 -64.03 -47.09 -13.81
N THR A 4 -63.19 -48.09 -13.55
CA THR A 4 -61.82 -47.89 -13.04
C THR A 4 -60.85 -47.35 -14.10
N LEU A 5 -61.15 -47.56 -15.39
CA LEU A 5 -60.30 -47.08 -16.48
C LEU A 5 -60.57 -45.59 -16.82
N GLN A 6 -61.81 -45.13 -16.63
CA GLN A 6 -62.18 -43.73 -16.89
C GLN A 6 -61.65 -42.76 -15.82
N THR A 7 -61.59 -43.18 -14.56
CA THR A 7 -61.03 -42.35 -13.48
C THR A 7 -59.52 -42.17 -13.61
N ILE A 8 -58.80 -43.17 -14.11
CA ILE A 8 -57.34 -43.09 -14.33
C ILE A 8 -57.01 -42.12 -15.49
N PHE A 9 -57.81 -42.09 -16.55
CA PHE A 9 -57.61 -41.16 -17.68
C PHE A 9 -57.95 -39.70 -17.34
N VAL A 10 -58.93 -39.45 -16.45
CA VAL A 10 -59.27 -38.09 -16.02
C VAL A 10 -58.22 -37.54 -15.05
N LEU A 11 -57.62 -38.39 -14.20
CA LEU A 11 -56.54 -37.98 -13.30
C LEU A 11 -55.25 -37.60 -14.05
N SER A 12 -54.90 -38.33 -15.13
CA SER A 12 -53.69 -38.03 -15.91
C SER A 12 -53.82 -36.74 -16.74
N LEU A 13 -55.04 -36.40 -17.19
CA LEU A 13 -55.30 -35.15 -17.92
C LEU A 13 -55.15 -33.91 -17.02
N ILE A 14 -55.56 -33.99 -15.76
CA ILE A 14 -55.45 -32.89 -14.77
C ILE A 14 -53.99 -32.63 -14.37
N VAL A 15 -53.16 -33.68 -14.29
CA VAL A 15 -51.73 -33.57 -13.99
C VAL A 15 -50.93 -32.98 -15.17
N CYS A 16 -51.37 -33.22 -16.41
CA CYS A 16 -50.73 -32.63 -17.59
C CYS A 16 -51.07 -31.14 -17.79
N VAL A 17 -52.29 -30.69 -17.48
CA VAL A 17 -52.71 -29.29 -17.69
C VAL A 17 -52.14 -28.33 -16.62
N SER A 18 -51.81 -28.84 -15.42
CA SER A 18 -51.24 -28.02 -14.34
C SER A 18 -49.76 -27.67 -14.53
N ASN A 19 -49.02 -28.41 -15.36
CA ASN A 19 -47.59 -28.13 -15.63
C ASN A 19 -47.35 -27.13 -16.78
N THR A 20 -48.36 -26.74 -17.54
CA THR A 20 -48.20 -25.80 -18.68
C THR A 20 -48.70 -24.38 -18.39
N LEU A 21 -49.24 -24.11 -17.20
CA LEU A 21 -49.91 -22.84 -16.87
C LEU A 21 -49.18 -21.94 -15.86
N PHE A 22 -47.96 -22.29 -15.44
CA PHE A 22 -47.12 -21.39 -14.66
C PHE A 22 -45.73 -21.24 -15.30
N PRO A 23 -45.52 -20.25 -16.17
CA PRO A 23 -44.17 -19.80 -16.51
C PRO A 23 -43.58 -19.07 -15.31
N GLY A 24 -43.06 -19.82 -14.34
CA GLY A 24 -42.25 -19.29 -13.25
C GLY A 24 -40.90 -18.83 -13.77
N LYS A 25 -40.84 -17.65 -14.40
CA LYS A 25 -39.59 -16.96 -14.70
C LYS A 25 -39.76 -15.44 -14.76
N ILE A 26 -39.78 -14.75 -13.61
CA ILE A 26 -39.27 -13.38 -13.50
C ILE A 26 -38.85 -13.18 -12.03
N PHE A 27 -37.55 -13.25 -11.70
CA PHE A 27 -36.87 -12.61 -10.55
C PHE A 27 -35.48 -13.23 -10.26
N ALA A 28 -35.18 -14.41 -10.79
CA ALA A 28 -33.86 -15.04 -10.60
C ALA A 28 -32.75 -14.44 -11.47
N GLN A 29 -33.09 -13.77 -12.58
CA GLN A 29 -32.11 -13.28 -13.55
C GLN A 29 -31.50 -11.93 -13.14
N GLY A 30 -32.32 -11.00 -12.63
CA GLY A 30 -31.83 -9.69 -12.17
C GLY A 30 -30.84 -9.77 -11.01
N LYS A 31 -31.09 -10.64 -10.02
CA LYS A 31 -30.18 -10.80 -8.87
C LYS A 31 -28.83 -11.43 -9.28
N ASN A 32 -28.85 -12.36 -10.23
CA ASN A 32 -27.63 -13.01 -10.73
C ASN A 32 -26.80 -12.04 -11.59
N ASP A 33 -27.43 -11.17 -12.36
CA ASP A 33 -26.75 -10.17 -13.18
C ASP A 33 -26.17 -9.01 -12.34
N THR A 34 -26.85 -8.58 -11.27
CA THR A 34 -26.28 -7.62 -10.30
C THR A 34 -25.07 -8.22 -9.56
N ILE A 35 -25.17 -9.48 -9.11
CA ILE A 35 -24.07 -10.18 -8.43
C ILE A 35 -22.86 -10.38 -9.36
N LYS A 36 -23.08 -10.68 -10.64
CA LYS A 36 -21.99 -10.78 -11.63
C LYS A 36 -21.33 -9.43 -11.88
N THR A 37 -22.12 -8.37 -11.98
CA THR A 37 -21.59 -7.00 -12.22
C THR A 37 -20.78 -6.50 -11.02
N GLU A 38 -21.25 -6.75 -9.79
CA GLU A 38 -20.50 -6.46 -8.58
C GLU A 38 -19.20 -7.25 -8.52
N ASN A 39 -19.21 -8.56 -8.79
CA ASN A 39 -18.00 -9.39 -8.84
C ASN A 39 -16.97 -8.89 -9.88
N ILE A 40 -17.41 -8.47 -11.07
CA ILE A 40 -16.52 -7.89 -12.08
C ILE A 40 -15.89 -6.59 -11.55
N SER A 41 -16.69 -5.71 -10.93
CA SER A 41 -16.16 -4.47 -10.34
C SER A 41 -15.23 -4.70 -9.13
N PHE A 42 -15.46 -5.78 -8.38
CA PHE A 42 -14.57 -6.20 -7.30
C PHE A 42 -13.26 -6.77 -7.85
N HIS A 43 -13.31 -7.57 -8.91
CA HIS A 43 -12.12 -8.04 -9.61
C HIS A 43 -11.29 -6.88 -10.17
N GLU A 44 -11.93 -5.91 -10.83
CA GLU A 44 -11.23 -4.69 -11.30
C GLU A 44 -10.59 -3.89 -10.16
N LYS A 45 -11.27 -3.79 -9.01
CA LYS A 45 -10.69 -3.15 -7.82
C LYS A 45 -9.54 -3.94 -7.24
N VAL A 46 -9.63 -5.27 -7.20
CA VAL A 46 -8.56 -6.16 -6.71
C VAL A 46 -7.34 -6.08 -7.62
N GLU A 47 -7.53 -6.15 -8.94
CA GLU A 47 -6.46 -5.95 -9.93
C GLU A 47 -5.83 -4.55 -9.79
N GLY A 48 -6.64 -3.51 -9.60
CA GLY A 48 -6.15 -2.16 -9.33
C GLY A 48 -5.40 -2.03 -7.99
N PHE A 49 -5.73 -2.84 -6.97
CA PHE A 49 -4.97 -2.91 -5.72
C PHE A 49 -3.66 -3.68 -5.89
N GLU A 50 -3.66 -4.79 -6.63
CA GLU A 50 -2.47 -5.57 -6.94
C GLU A 50 -1.45 -4.74 -7.71
N GLU A 51 -1.88 -3.98 -8.71
CA GLU A 51 -0.98 -3.11 -9.49
C GLU A 51 -0.40 -1.98 -8.63
N ARG A 52 -1.20 -1.38 -7.74
CA ARG A 52 -0.72 -0.38 -6.78
C ARG A 52 0.21 -0.97 -5.72
N LEU A 53 0.00 -2.21 -5.31
CA LEU A 53 0.85 -2.93 -4.38
C LEU A 53 2.20 -3.24 -5.04
N ALA A 54 2.19 -3.78 -6.27
CA ALA A 54 3.39 -4.01 -7.07
C ALA A 54 4.21 -2.72 -7.27
N ALA A 55 3.56 -1.61 -7.65
CA ALA A 55 4.23 -0.32 -7.76
C ALA A 55 4.76 0.22 -6.41
N GLY A 56 4.13 -0.16 -5.29
CA GLY A 56 4.55 0.15 -3.93
C GLY A 56 5.78 -0.65 -3.50
N GLU A 57 5.79 -1.96 -3.76
CA GLU A 57 6.92 -2.86 -3.52
C GLU A 57 8.15 -2.41 -4.32
N ASP A 58 7.97 -2.00 -5.56
CA ASP A 58 9.03 -1.50 -6.42
C ASP A 58 9.70 -0.22 -5.87
N LYS A 59 8.89 0.69 -5.32
CA LYS A 59 9.36 1.91 -4.65
C LYS A 59 10.02 1.60 -3.31
N LEU A 60 9.52 0.61 -2.58
CA LEU A 60 10.10 0.15 -1.32
C LEU A 60 11.47 -0.48 -1.56
N ALA A 61 11.60 -1.36 -2.55
CA ALA A 61 12.87 -1.95 -2.97
C ALA A 61 13.90 -0.88 -3.35
N LYS A 62 13.49 0.18 -4.06
CA LYS A 62 14.35 1.32 -4.38
C LYS A 62 14.75 2.14 -3.15
N ARG A 63 13.83 2.37 -2.20
CA ARG A 63 14.10 3.12 -0.97
C ARG A 63 14.96 2.35 0.03
N THR A 64 14.86 1.03 0.08
CA THR A 64 15.71 0.20 0.95
C THR A 64 17.19 0.35 0.60
N LYS A 65 17.51 0.59 -0.68
CA LYS A 65 18.88 0.79 -1.16
C LYS A 65 19.50 2.13 -0.76
N ILE A 66 18.71 3.17 -0.49
CA ILE A 66 19.20 4.50 -0.11
C ILE A 66 18.62 4.88 1.25
N ARG A 67 19.47 4.84 2.28
CA ARG A 67 19.09 5.24 3.64
C ARG A 67 19.73 6.57 3.99
N LEU A 68 18.90 7.58 4.25
CA LEU A 68 19.32 8.86 4.79
C LEU A 68 18.93 8.91 6.27
N THR A 69 19.92 8.98 7.16
CA THR A 69 19.71 9.14 8.60
C THR A 69 20.49 10.35 9.11
N GLY A 70 20.13 10.90 10.26
CA GLY A 70 20.81 12.10 10.73
C GLY A 70 20.10 12.77 11.90
N TYR A 71 20.65 13.91 12.32
CA TYR A 71 20.03 14.77 13.31
C TYR A 71 20.47 16.22 13.13
N ILE A 72 19.61 17.12 13.61
CA ILE A 72 19.88 18.55 13.66
C ILE A 72 19.82 18.97 15.13
N GLN A 73 20.88 19.61 15.61
CA GLN A 73 21.00 20.13 16.96
C GLN A 73 20.94 21.65 16.92
N ALA A 74 19.81 22.20 17.37
CA ALA A 74 19.66 23.62 17.64
C ALA A 74 20.12 23.95 19.06
N GLN A 75 20.65 25.16 19.26
CA GLN A 75 21.10 25.65 20.55
C GLN A 75 20.72 27.14 20.69
N TRP A 76 20.16 27.46 21.85
CA TRP A 76 20.07 28.84 22.33
C TRP A 76 21.24 29.11 23.28
N VAL A 77 21.93 30.21 23.07
CA VAL A 77 23.04 30.66 23.93
C VAL A 77 22.64 32.00 24.54
N HIS A 78 22.46 32.01 25.86
CA HIS A 78 22.34 33.24 26.63
C HIS A 78 23.73 33.74 27.01
N CYS A 79 24.01 35.01 26.75
CA CYS A 79 25.29 35.64 27.07
C CYS A 79 25.08 36.66 28.19
N GLU A 80 25.73 36.40 29.33
CA GLU A 80 25.67 37.26 30.52
C GLU A 80 26.70 38.41 30.45
N ASN A 81 27.83 38.18 29.78
CA ASN A 81 28.89 39.19 29.63
C ASN A 81 28.99 39.68 28.17
N PRO A 82 28.49 40.90 27.86
CA PRO A 82 28.48 41.43 26.50
C PRO A 82 29.89 41.73 25.94
N ALA A 83 30.94 41.75 26.77
CA ALA A 83 32.32 41.95 26.29
C ALA A 83 32.90 40.71 25.58
N ILE A 84 32.36 39.50 25.81
CA ILE A 84 32.82 38.25 25.19
C ILE A 84 31.89 37.84 24.05
N PHE A 85 30.58 37.95 24.27
CA PHE A 85 29.56 37.76 23.24
C PHE A 85 28.47 38.81 23.45
N PRO A 86 28.32 39.77 22.52
CA PRO A 86 27.47 40.95 22.76
C PRO A 86 25.98 40.62 22.77
N ASN A 87 25.55 39.51 22.17
CA ASN A 87 24.14 39.18 21.98
C ASN A 87 23.83 37.72 22.27
N ASN A 88 22.65 37.48 22.83
CA ASN A 88 22.03 36.15 22.87
C ASN A 88 21.85 35.66 21.44
N THR A 89 22.21 34.40 21.19
CA THR A 89 22.22 33.85 19.83
C THR A 89 21.52 32.50 19.79
N PHE A 90 20.61 32.36 18.83
CA PHE A 90 20.12 31.07 18.38
C PHE A 90 20.99 30.57 17.23
N MET A 91 21.46 29.33 17.31
CA MET A 91 22.27 28.73 16.25
C MET A 91 21.98 27.24 16.08
N ILE A 92 22.11 26.75 14.85
CA ILE A 92 22.21 25.32 14.59
C ILE A 92 23.67 24.93 14.83
N ARG A 93 23.92 24.24 15.95
CA ARG A 93 25.27 23.84 16.34
C ARG A 93 25.82 22.76 15.40
N ARG A 94 24.98 21.79 15.06
CA ARG A 94 25.36 20.61 14.26
C ARG A 94 24.18 20.13 13.43
N ALA A 95 24.36 19.98 12.13
CA ALA A 95 23.47 19.18 11.30
C ALA A 95 24.30 18.04 10.68
N ARG A 96 23.95 16.81 11.04
CA ARG A 96 24.66 15.60 10.59
C ARG A 96 23.71 14.76 9.78
N PHE A 97 24.14 14.44 8.57
CA PHE A 97 23.44 13.53 7.69
C PHE A 97 24.37 12.38 7.39
N LYS A 98 23.85 11.15 7.40
CA LYS A 98 24.54 9.91 7.05
C LYS A 98 23.74 9.28 5.92
N VAL A 99 24.33 9.29 4.75
CA VAL A 99 23.82 8.65 3.55
C VAL A 99 24.46 7.28 3.48
N LYS A 100 23.64 6.24 3.43
CA LYS A 100 24.05 4.89 3.05
C LYS A 100 23.43 4.53 1.72
N TYR A 101 24.24 4.09 0.77
CA TYR A 101 23.79 3.63 -0.53
C TYR A 101 24.30 2.22 -0.80
N GLN A 102 23.37 1.30 -1.09
CA GLN A 102 23.66 -0.10 -1.40
C GLN A 102 23.19 -0.40 -2.83
N PRO A 103 24.06 -0.22 -3.84
CA PRO A 103 23.70 -0.49 -5.24
C PRO A 103 23.50 -1.98 -5.51
N VAL A 104 24.37 -2.81 -4.93
CA VAL A 104 24.39 -4.26 -5.03
C VAL A 104 24.53 -4.87 -3.64
N GLU A 105 24.11 -6.12 -3.51
CA GLU A 105 24.31 -6.88 -2.28
C GLU A 105 25.81 -7.03 -1.98
N GLY A 106 26.20 -6.90 -0.72
CA GLY A 106 27.61 -6.91 -0.32
C GLY A 106 28.36 -5.58 -0.41
N VAL A 107 27.86 -4.53 -1.08
CA VAL A 107 28.58 -3.23 -1.17
C VAL A 107 27.75 -2.08 -0.62
N ILE A 108 28.22 -1.41 0.44
CA ILE A 108 27.55 -0.27 1.05
C ILE A 108 28.47 0.95 1.05
N PHE A 109 28.07 2.00 0.35
CA PHE A 109 28.71 3.31 0.38
C PHE A 109 28.16 4.12 1.55
N VAL A 110 29.04 4.70 2.37
CA VAL A 110 28.67 5.50 3.52
C VAL A 110 29.30 6.88 3.40
N LEU A 111 28.47 7.92 3.41
CA LEU A 111 28.91 9.32 3.40
C LEU A 111 28.23 10.09 4.54
N GLN A 112 29.01 10.79 5.35
CA GLN A 112 28.51 11.56 6.49
C GLN A 112 29.03 13.01 6.49
N PRO A 113 28.36 13.94 5.79
CA PRO A 113 28.61 15.36 5.97
C PRO A 113 28.12 15.85 7.34
N ASN A 114 28.94 16.69 7.97
CA ASN A 114 28.66 17.37 9.23
C ASN A 114 28.77 18.87 9.01
N PHE A 115 27.63 19.54 9.05
CA PHE A 115 27.52 20.99 9.03
C PHE A 115 27.59 21.48 10.47
N SER A 116 28.47 22.43 10.72
CA SER A 116 28.66 23.03 12.03
C SER A 116 28.85 24.53 11.90
N THR A 117 28.80 25.24 13.01
CA THR A 117 29.02 26.70 13.06
C THR A 117 30.40 27.11 12.52
N THR A 118 31.38 26.20 12.50
CA THR A 118 32.72 26.43 11.96
C THR A 118 32.88 26.04 10.49
N GLY A 119 31.84 25.49 9.85
CA GLY A 119 31.86 25.05 8.46
C GLY A 119 31.40 23.61 8.25
N ILE A 120 31.66 23.09 7.05
CA ILE A 120 31.24 21.76 6.58
C ILE A 120 32.44 20.81 6.62
N VAL A 121 32.30 19.67 7.28
CA VAL A 121 33.33 18.63 7.37
C VAL A 121 32.73 17.28 7.00
N ILE A 122 33.42 16.50 6.18
CA ILE A 122 33.07 15.10 5.92
C ILE A 122 33.68 14.26 7.05
N ARG A 123 32.84 13.59 7.85
CA ARG A 123 33.32 12.76 8.97
C ARG A 123 33.53 11.31 8.60
N ASP A 124 32.59 10.76 7.84
CA ASP A 124 32.69 9.40 7.33
C ASP A 124 32.59 9.47 5.80
N ALA A 125 33.52 8.83 5.09
CA ALA A 125 33.43 8.57 3.66
C ALA A 125 34.16 7.25 3.40
N TYR A 126 33.41 6.17 3.32
CA TYR A 126 33.98 4.83 3.18
C TYR A 126 33.02 3.87 2.48
N VAL A 127 33.54 2.70 2.13
CA VAL A 127 32.80 1.62 1.51
C VAL A 127 32.92 0.40 2.42
N GLU A 128 31.80 -0.21 2.77
CA GLU A 128 31.74 -1.51 3.46
C GLU A 128 31.55 -2.59 2.40
N LEU A 129 32.43 -3.59 2.41
CA LEU A 129 32.28 -4.81 1.64
C LEU A 129 31.89 -5.93 2.62
N HIS A 130 30.78 -6.61 2.35
CA HIS A 130 30.30 -7.77 3.10
C HIS A 130 30.37 -8.97 2.13
N ASP A 131 31.19 -9.96 2.50
CA ASP A 131 31.34 -11.26 1.79
C ASP A 131 30.20 -12.23 2.13
#